data_AF-A0A4R6X8A3-F1
#
_entry.id   AF-A0A4R6X8A3-F1
#
_cell.length_a   1.000
_cell.length_b   1.000
_cell.length_c   1.000
_cell.angle_alpha   90.00
_cell.angle_beta   90.00
_cell.angle_gamma   90.00
#
_symmetry.space_group_name_H-M   'P 1'
#
loop_
_entity.id
_entity.type
_entity.pdbx_description
1 polymer ?
#
loop_
_entity_poly.entity_id
_entity_poly.type
_entity_poly.pdbx_seq_one_letter_code
_entity_poly.pdbx_strand_id
1 'polypeptide(L)'
;MAVDQVQLKTLHDIIGKETLQKVQRSYIEDSEPKLLALGDAIETGDFATIEQLSHSLKSASSNLALSGVAEVFAQLEALATQQQTSQLAALYQAAQTSYHQEVAELDALLNN
;
A
#
# COMPACT_ATOMS: atom_id res chain seq x y z
N MET A 1 4.41 -14.83 -4.49
CA MET A 1 4.52 -13.56 -5.23
C MET A 1 3.32 -12.76 -4.81
N ALA A 2 3.56 -11.65 -4.13
CA ALA A 2 2.50 -10.84 -3.52
C ALA A 2 1.99 -9.77 -4.52
N VAL A 3 2.83 -9.37 -5.47
CA VAL A 3 2.45 -8.56 -6.64
C VAL A 3 1.60 -9.38 -7.64
N ASP A 4 0.49 -8.81 -8.09
CA ASP A 4 -0.34 -9.39 -9.16
C ASP A 4 0.32 -9.19 -10.53
N GLN A 5 0.97 -10.25 -11.01
CA GLN A 5 1.68 -10.21 -12.29
C GLN A 5 0.77 -10.07 -13.51
N VAL A 6 -0.49 -10.51 -13.45
CA VAL A 6 -1.43 -10.38 -14.58
C VAL A 6 -1.84 -8.92 -14.72
N GLN A 7 -2.18 -8.28 -13.61
CA GLN A 7 -2.49 -6.86 -13.59
C GLN A 7 -1.27 -6.02 -13.95
N LEU A 8 -0.09 -6.33 -13.40
CA LEU A 8 1.16 -5.62 -13.70
C LEU A 8 1.50 -5.69 -15.19
N LYS A 9 1.37 -6.87 -15.81
CA LYS A 9 1.58 -7.03 -17.25
C LYS A 9 0.58 -6.20 -18.06
N THR A 10 -0.68 -6.20 -17.64
CA THR A 10 -1.72 -5.38 -18.30
C THR A 10 -1.39 -3.89 -18.22
N LEU A 11 -0.94 -3.40 -17.05
CA LEU A 11 -0.48 -2.02 -16.90
C LEU A 11 0.71 -1.74 -17.83
N HIS A 12 1.72 -2.62 -17.84
CA HIS A 12 2.87 -2.49 -18.72
C HIS A 12 2.47 -2.38 -20.19
N ASP A 13 1.55 -3.22 -20.67
CA ASP A 13 1.07 -3.25 -22.05
C ASP A 13 0.30 -1.96 -22.43
N ILE A 14 -0.37 -1.31 -21.47
CA ILE A 14 -1.18 -0.09 -21.71
C ILE A 14 -0.33 1.18 -21.65
N ILE A 15 0.49 1.35 -20.61
CA ILE A 15 1.19 2.62 -20.35
C ILE A 15 2.69 2.59 -20.68
N GLY A 16 3.24 1.40 -20.92
CA GLY A 16 4.66 1.18 -21.21
C GLY A 16 5.56 1.21 -19.97
N LYS A 17 6.75 0.59 -20.11
CA LYS A 17 7.76 0.44 -19.04
C LYS A 17 8.15 1.76 -18.37
N GLU A 18 8.49 2.78 -19.17
CA GLU A 18 8.99 4.06 -18.65
C GLU A 18 7.94 4.82 -17.83
N THR A 19 6.68 4.81 -18.28
CA THR A 19 5.58 5.44 -17.54
C THR A 19 5.32 4.68 -16.25
N LEU A 20 5.32 3.34 -16.30
CA LEU A 20 5.10 2.50 -15.13
C LEU A 20 6.19 2.71 -14.05
N GLN A 21 7.46 2.86 -14.45
CA GLN A 21 8.55 3.22 -13.53
C GLN A 21 8.38 4.62 -12.90
N LYS A 22 7.83 5.60 -13.63
CA LYS A 22 7.50 6.92 -13.07
C LYS A 22 6.35 6.83 -12.07
N VAL A 23 5.32 6.05 -12.39
CA VAL A 23 4.20 5.80 -11.49
C VAL A 23 4.68 5.10 -10.22
N GLN A 24 5.55 4.10 -10.33
CA GLN A 24 6.16 3.42 -9.18
C GLN A 24 6.91 4.41 -8.28
N ARG A 25 7.74 5.28 -8.85
CA ARG A 25 8.50 6.28 -8.08
C ARG A 25 7.55 7.24 -7.35
N SER A 26 6.54 7.76 -8.05
CA SER A 26 5.52 8.62 -7.45
C SER A 26 4.73 7.91 -6.35
N TYR A 27 4.45 6.62 -6.50
CA TYR A 27 3.79 5.82 -5.48
C TYR A 27 4.65 5.71 -4.21
N ILE A 28 5.96 5.46 -4.35
CA ILE A 28 6.88 5.36 -3.20
C ILE A 28 6.97 6.71 -2.47
N GLU A 29 7.23 7.79 -3.21
CA GLU A 29 7.35 9.15 -2.68
C GLU A 29 6.09 9.61 -1.92
N ASP A 30 4.91 9.16 -2.36
CA ASP A 30 3.62 9.47 -1.72
C ASP A 30 3.27 8.51 -0.56
N SER A 31 3.63 7.24 -0.66
CA SER A 31 3.21 6.20 0.30
C SER A 31 4.08 6.16 1.54
N GLU A 32 5.40 6.37 1.44
CA GLU A 32 6.29 6.37 2.61
C GLU A 32 5.88 7.36 3.71
N PRO A 33 5.66 8.66 3.44
CA PRO A 33 5.23 9.60 4.47
C PRO A 33 3.84 9.27 5.04
N LYS A 34 2.93 8.72 4.21
CA LYS A 34 1.60 8.29 4.67
C LYS A 34 1.68 7.06 5.57
N LEU A 35 2.58 6.13 5.29
CA LEU A 35 2.80 4.94 6.11
C LEU A 35 3.38 5.33 7.48
N LEU A 36 4.24 6.35 7.55
CA LEU A 36 4.71 6.91 8.82
C LEU A 36 3.56 7.58 9.59
N ALA A 37 2.82 8.49 8.95
CA ALA A 37 1.68 9.17 9.56
C ALA A 37 0.58 8.22 10.03
N LEU A 38 0.42 7.08 9.35
CA LEU A 38 -0.51 6.02 9.76
C LEU A 38 -0.09 5.39 11.09
N GLY A 39 1.22 5.23 11.33
CA GLY A 39 1.76 4.77 12.61
C GLY A 39 1.40 5.75 13.73
N ASP A 40 1.68 7.03 13.53
CA ASP A 40 1.37 8.10 14.51
C ASP A 40 -0.14 8.15 14.83
N ALA A 41 -0.99 8.00 13.80
CA ALA A 41 -2.44 7.98 13.97
C ALA A 41 -2.91 6.76 14.78
N ILE A 42 -2.28 5.59 14.59
CA ILE A 42 -2.55 4.39 15.38
C ILE A 42 -2.13 4.58 16.85
N GLU A 43 -0.98 5.18 17.11
CA GLU A 43 -0.50 5.44 18.47
C GLU A 43 -1.39 6.44 19.22
N THR A 44 -1.92 7.44 18.52
CA THR A 44 -2.78 8.49 19.09
C THR A 44 -4.27 8.13 19.10
N GLY A 45 -4.66 7.04 18.45
CA GLY A 45 -6.06 6.60 18.35
C GLY A 45 -6.92 7.48 17.43
N ASP A 46 -6.31 8.17 16.47
CA ASP A 46 -7.01 9.00 15.48
C ASP A 46 -7.61 8.14 14.36
N PHE A 47 -8.74 7.49 14.64
CA PHE A 47 -9.43 6.61 13.69
C PHE A 47 -9.80 7.29 12.37
N ALA A 48 -10.09 8.59 12.36
CA ALA A 48 -10.43 9.30 11.13
C ALA A 48 -9.19 9.39 10.21
N THR A 49 -8.03 9.70 10.78
CA THR A 49 -6.77 9.72 10.03
C THR A 49 -6.36 8.30 9.62
N ILE A 50 -6.53 7.28 10.46
CA ILE A 50 -6.25 5.88 10.11
C ILE A 50 -7.10 5.45 8.90
N GLU A 51 -8.41 5.73 8.93
CA GLU A 51 -9.32 5.42 7.82
C GLU A 51 -8.87 6.10 6.52
N GLN A 52 -8.64 7.41 6.56
CA GLN A 52 -8.27 8.20 5.37
C GLN A 52 -6.94 7.77 4.76
N LEU A 53 -5.91 7.57 5.60
CA LEU A 53 -4.59 7.13 5.13
C LEU A 53 -4.64 5.70 4.59
N SER A 54 -5.35 4.79 5.28
CA SER A 54 -5.52 3.41 4.83
C SER A 54 -6.28 3.35 3.50
N HIS A 55 -7.33 4.15 3.33
CA HIS A 55 -8.06 4.25 2.06
C HIS A 55 -7.18 4.72 0.90
N SER A 56 -6.39 5.78 1.13
CA SER A 56 -5.47 6.33 0.13
C SER A 56 -4.40 5.31 -0.25
N LEU A 57 -3.76 4.69 0.75
CA LEU A 57 -2.69 3.72 0.54
C LEU A 57 -3.20 2.44 -0.13
N LYS A 58 -4.38 1.94 0.25
CA LYS A 58 -5.07 0.84 -0.43
C LYS A 58 -5.24 1.14 -1.92
N SER A 59 -5.84 2.27 -2.24
CA SER A 59 -6.16 2.63 -3.63
C SER A 59 -4.89 2.81 -4.48
N ALA A 60 -3.87 3.46 -3.92
CA ALA A 60 -2.60 3.65 -4.59
C ALA A 60 -1.90 2.29 -4.85
N SER A 61 -1.95 1.37 -3.88
CA SER A 61 -1.35 0.03 -3.99
C SER A 61 -2.07 -0.84 -5.02
N SER A 62 -3.41 -0.86 -5.01
CA SER A 62 -4.22 -1.60 -5.99
C SER A 62 -4.00 -1.10 -7.44
N ASN A 63 -3.77 0.20 -7.61
CA ASN A 63 -3.49 0.78 -8.93
C ASN A 63 -2.14 0.32 -9.51
N LEU A 64 -1.24 -0.17 -8.66
CA LEU A 64 0.10 -0.61 -9.05
C LEU A 64 0.29 -2.13 -8.92
N ALA A 65 -0.82 -2.88 -8.85
CA ALA A 65 -0.82 -4.34 -8.70
C ALA A 65 -0.17 -4.86 -7.41
N LEU A 66 -0.08 -4.03 -6.37
CA LEU A 66 0.44 -4.38 -5.05
C LEU A 66 -0.71 -4.91 -4.17
N SER A 67 -1.28 -6.05 -4.59
CA SER A 67 -2.54 -6.56 -4.08
C SER A 67 -2.47 -7.01 -2.62
N GLY A 68 -1.31 -7.52 -2.16
CA GLY A 68 -1.16 -8.03 -0.81
C GLY A 68 -1.24 -6.89 0.22
N VAL A 69 -0.43 -5.85 0.04
CA VAL A 69 -0.41 -4.69 0.93
C VAL A 69 -1.72 -3.90 0.83
N ALA A 70 -2.34 -3.84 -0.36
CA ALA A 70 -3.67 -3.24 -0.51
C ALA A 70 -4.72 -3.93 0.37
N GLU A 71 -4.70 -5.26 0.49
CA GLU A 71 -5.60 -6.01 1.36
C GLU A 71 -5.34 -5.73 2.85
N VAL A 72 -4.09 -5.53 3.26
CA VAL A 72 -3.77 -5.15 4.64
C VAL A 72 -4.28 -3.73 4.94
N PHE A 73 -4.11 -2.78 4.02
CA PHE A 73 -4.69 -1.44 4.17
C PHE A 73 -6.22 -1.46 4.21
N ALA A 74 -6.87 -2.34 3.44
CA ALA A 74 -8.32 -2.51 3.53
C ALA A 74 -8.78 -3.00 4.91
N GLN A 75 -7.99 -3.87 5.56
CA GLN A 75 -8.28 -4.32 6.93
C GLN A 75 -8.10 -3.20 7.96
N LEU A 76 -7.03 -2.39 7.83
CA LEU A 76 -6.81 -1.22 8.69
C LEU A 76 -7.93 -0.19 8.54
N GLU A 77 -8.35 0.11 7.31
CA GLU A 77 -9.50 0.98 7.01
C GLU A 77 -10.78 0.44 7.69
N ALA A 78 -11.08 -0.84 7.52
CA ALA A 78 -12.29 -1.45 8.08
C ALA A 78 -12.31 -1.43 9.62
N LEU A 79 -11.17 -1.66 10.28
CA LEU A 79 -11.06 -1.55 11.74
C LEU A 79 -11.20 -0.11 12.21
N ALA A 80 -10.62 0.85 11.50
CA ALA A 80 -10.74 2.27 11.81
C ALA A 80 -12.19 2.77 11.69
N THR A 81 -12.90 2.40 10.63
CA THR A 81 -14.33 2.70 10.46
C THR A 81 -15.18 2.14 11.61
N GLN A 82 -14.82 0.96 12.12
CA GLN A 82 -15.49 0.32 13.26
C GLN A 82 -14.96 0.78 14.62
N GLN A 83 -13.97 1.67 14.65
CA GLN A 83 -13.24 2.13 15.84
C GLN A 83 -12.72 0.97 16.72
N GLN A 84 -12.32 -0.13 16.07
CA GLN A 84 -11.75 -1.29 16.72
C GLN A 84 -10.23 -1.13 16.83
N THR A 85 -9.72 -1.11 18.05
CA THR A 85 -8.29 -1.01 18.33
C THR A 85 -7.58 -2.35 18.30
N SER A 86 -8.34 -3.44 18.50
CA SER A 86 -7.82 -4.79 18.42
C SER A 86 -7.17 -5.00 17.06
N GLN A 87 -5.90 -5.39 17.07
CA GLN A 87 -5.11 -5.73 15.88
C GLN A 87 -4.58 -4.55 15.03
N LEU A 88 -4.92 -3.27 15.30
CA LEU A 88 -4.39 -2.15 14.51
C LEU A 88 -2.85 -2.14 14.46
N ALA A 89 -2.19 -2.28 15.61
CA ALA A 89 -0.73 -2.32 15.66
C ALA A 89 -0.14 -3.53 14.93
N ALA A 90 -0.79 -4.71 15.03
CA ALA A 90 -0.34 -5.92 14.35
C ALA A 90 -0.50 -5.81 12.82
N LEU A 91 -1.64 -5.27 12.36
CA LEU A 91 -1.89 -5.02 10.95
C LEU A 91 -0.99 -3.91 10.40
N TYR A 92 -0.62 -2.92 11.21
CA TYR A 92 0.35 -1.91 10.80
C TYR A 92 1.74 -2.52 10.56
N GLN A 93 2.22 -3.37 11.47
CA GLN A 93 3.48 -4.10 11.25
C GLN A 93 3.41 -5.00 10.01
N ALA A 94 2.27 -5.65 9.77
CA ALA A 94 2.04 -6.43 8.56
C ALA A 94 2.05 -5.52 7.31
N ALA A 95 1.42 -4.35 7.36
CA ALA A 95 1.38 -3.39 6.25
C ALA A 95 2.79 -2.88 5.92
N GLN A 96 3.60 -2.53 6.94
CA GLN A 96 4.99 -2.15 6.74
C GLN A 96 5.80 -3.28 6.09
N THR A 97 5.62 -4.51 6.54
CA THR A 97 6.35 -5.66 5.99
C THR A 97 5.94 -5.93 4.54
N SER A 98 4.64 -6.03 4.26
CA SER A 98 4.11 -6.28 2.92
C SER A 98 4.46 -5.14 1.95
N TYR A 99 4.38 -3.88 2.39
CA TYR A 99 4.75 -2.71 1.59
C TYR A 99 6.19 -2.83 1.07
N HIS A 100 7.17 -3.03 1.97
CA HIS A 100 8.57 -3.12 1.56
C HIS A 100 8.86 -4.35 0.69
N GLN A 101 8.21 -5.48 0.98
CA GLN A 101 8.37 -6.71 0.20
C GLN A 101 7.84 -6.54 -1.22
N GLU A 102 6.64 -6.00 -1.38
CA GLU A 102 5.99 -5.82 -2.67
C GLU A 102 6.61 -4.70 -3.50
N VAL A 103 7.05 -3.60 -2.88
CA VAL A 103 7.82 -2.56 -3.57
C VAL A 103 9.13 -3.12 -4.11
N ALA A 104 9.83 -3.95 -3.34
CA ALA A 104 11.07 -4.59 -3.80
C ALA A 104 10.81 -5.62 -4.91
N GLU A 105 9.73 -6.41 -4.81
CA GLU A 105 9.31 -7.35 -5.85
C GLU A 105 8.95 -6.60 -7.15
N LEU A 106 8.18 -5.51 -7.05
CA LEU A 106 7.82 -4.67 -8.18
C LEU A 106 9.06 -4.06 -8.86
N ASP A 107 10.01 -3.54 -8.08
CA ASP A 107 11.25 -2.99 -8.62
C ASP A 107 12.05 -4.05 -9.40
N ALA A 108 12.17 -5.25 -8.86
CA ALA A 108 12.85 -6.36 -9.53
C ALA A 108 12.14 -6.78 -10.82
N LEU A 109 10.81 -6.71 -10.88
CA LEU A 109 10.02 -7.02 -12.08
C LEU A 109 10.12 -5.93 -13.15
N LEU A 110 10.26 -4.66 -12.75
CA LEU A 110 10.38 -3.53 -13.67
C LEU A 110 11.80 -3.28 -14.14
N ASN A 111 12.83 -3.73 -13.40
CA ASN A 111 14.23 -3.50 -13.76
C ASN A 111 14.96 -4.73 -14.31
N ASN A 112 14.32 -5.90 -14.30
CA ASN A 112 14.69 -7.00 -15.21
C ASN A 112 14.22 -6.74 -16.65
#